data_AF-A0A3D5Y4Z9-F1
#
_entry.id   AF-A0A3D5Y4Z9-F1
#
_cell.length_a   1.000
_cell.length_b   1.000
_cell.length_c   1.000
_cell.angle_alpha   90.00
_cell.angle_beta   90.00
_cell.angle_gamma   90.00
#
_symmetry.space_group_name_H-M   'P 1'
#
loop_
_entity.id
_entity.type
_entity.pdbx_description
1 polymer ?
#
loop_
_entity_poly.entity_id
_entity_poly.type
_entity_poly.pdbx_seq_one_letter_code
_entity_poly.pdbx_strand_id
1 'polypeptide(L)'
;ASDSQAVRISDYLKPGLDELVSILPPKLANRILSFSARSGFGTSGFPMKIKTSTVTGFLTLRAIACLRSRRPRSYRYVIEQSKIENWLDQLLAAARRDYDLALEVAACASLVKGYGPTHRRSTSQFQAVLEQVPQVDTSTLRELRAAAGAESA
;
A
#
# COMPACT_ATOMS: atom_id res chain seq x y z
N ALA A 1 -21.53 33.98 -17.34
CA ALA A 1 -20.36 33.27 -17.87
C ALA A 1 -20.62 33.03 -19.35
N SER A 2 -19.69 33.36 -20.26
CA SER A 2 -19.88 33.08 -21.69
C SER A 2 -19.57 31.61 -21.99
N ASP A 3 -20.39 30.98 -22.84
CA ASP A 3 -20.36 29.54 -23.18
C ASP A 3 -19.10 29.05 -23.90
N SER A 4 -18.08 29.89 -24.08
CA SER A 4 -16.89 29.61 -24.91
C SER A 4 -15.56 29.68 -24.15
N GLN A 5 -15.56 29.67 -22.82
CA GLN A 5 -14.33 29.73 -22.03
C GLN A 5 -13.80 28.32 -21.71
N ALA A 6 -12.68 27.94 -22.33
CA ALA A 6 -12.05 26.64 -22.11
C ALA A 6 -11.56 26.50 -20.66
N VAL A 7 -12.25 25.68 -19.86
CA VAL A 7 -11.89 25.35 -18.48
C VAL A 7 -10.61 24.51 -18.48
N ARG A 8 -9.56 24.98 -17.79
CA ARG A 8 -8.31 24.25 -17.60
C ARG A 8 -8.30 23.55 -16.25
N ILE A 9 -8.22 22.23 -16.26
CA ILE A 9 -8.12 21.39 -15.07
C ILE A 9 -6.65 21.01 -14.89
N SER A 10 -6.10 21.24 -13.69
CA SER A 10 -4.73 20.87 -13.32
C SER A 10 -4.77 20.00 -12.08
N ASP A 11 -4.25 18.79 -12.19
CA ASP A 11 -4.19 17.83 -11.09
C ASP A 11 -2.84 17.97 -10.38
N TYR A 12 -2.91 18.11 -9.05
CA TYR A 12 -1.74 18.22 -8.18
C TYR A 12 -1.48 16.85 -7.54
N LEU A 13 -0.38 16.22 -7.94
CA LEU A 13 0.05 14.94 -7.41
C LEU A 13 1.38 15.15 -6.67
N LYS A 14 1.54 14.49 -5.52
CA LYS A 14 2.84 14.41 -4.84
C LYS A 14 3.28 12.96 -4.73
N PRO A 15 3.52 12.28 -5.88
CA PRO A 15 3.91 10.89 -5.84
C PRO A 15 5.23 10.73 -5.09
N GLY A 16 5.21 9.90 -4.06
CA GLY A 16 6.43 9.43 -3.40
C GLY A 16 7.26 8.58 -4.35
N LEU A 17 8.57 8.46 -4.09
CA LEU A 17 9.39 7.50 -4.83
C LEU A 17 8.83 6.07 -4.70
N ASP A 18 8.33 5.70 -3.52
CA ASP A 18 7.65 4.42 -3.28
C ASP A 18 6.44 4.20 -4.19
N GLU A 19 5.65 5.26 -4.42
CA GLU A 19 4.44 5.18 -5.25
C GLU A 19 4.79 5.03 -6.73
N LEU A 20 5.83 5.70 -7.21
CA LEU A 20 6.34 5.51 -8.58
C LEU A 20 6.91 4.10 -8.76
N VAL A 21 7.71 3.64 -7.81
CA VAL A 21 8.34 2.32 -7.83
C VAL A 21 7.29 1.21 -7.73
N SER A 22 6.15 1.46 -7.07
CA SER A 22 5.06 0.50 -6.90
C SER A 22 4.46 -0.04 -8.21
N ILE A 23 4.55 0.74 -9.29
CA ILE A 23 3.99 0.41 -10.62
C ILE A 23 5.04 -0.29 -11.50
N LEU A 24 6.32 -0.18 -11.14
CA LEU A 24 7.43 -0.75 -11.91
C LEU A 24 7.62 -2.26 -11.63
N PRO A 25 8.26 -3.00 -12.57
CA PRO A 25 8.67 -4.37 -12.32
C PRO A 25 9.68 -4.48 -11.16
N PRO A 26 9.66 -5.57 -10.38
CA PRO A 26 10.52 -5.75 -9.19
C PRO A 26 12.01 -5.49 -9.42
N LYS A 27 12.56 -5.93 -10.56
CA LYS A 27 13.99 -5.74 -10.88
C LYS A 27 14.37 -4.26 -10.99
N LEU A 28 13.51 -3.45 -11.62
CA LEU A 28 13.76 -2.02 -11.79
C LEU A 28 13.47 -1.27 -10.49
N ALA A 29 12.40 -1.66 -9.79
CA ALA A 29 12.06 -1.16 -8.47
C ALA A 29 13.22 -1.28 -7.49
N ASN A 30 13.82 -2.48 -7.36
CA ASN A 30 14.93 -2.73 -6.45
C ASN A 30 16.19 -1.91 -6.80
N ARG A 31 16.48 -1.71 -8.09
CA ARG A 31 17.60 -0.84 -8.52
C ARG A 31 17.36 0.61 -8.10
N ILE A 32 16.17 1.14 -8.37
CA ILE A 32 15.83 2.53 -8.02
C ILE A 32 15.84 2.72 -6.50
N LEU A 33 15.29 1.77 -5.72
CA LEU A 33 15.33 1.81 -4.26
C LEU A 33 16.77 1.74 -3.72
N SER A 34 17.62 0.86 -4.25
CA SER A 34 19.02 0.77 -3.84
C SER A 34 19.82 2.05 -4.15
N PHE A 35 19.53 2.70 -5.27
CA PHE A 35 20.14 3.98 -5.65
C PHE A 35 19.63 5.12 -4.76
N SER A 36 18.32 5.17 -4.52
CA SER A 36 17.68 6.10 -3.59
C SER A 36 18.25 5.97 -2.18
N ALA A 37 18.44 4.75 -1.68
CA ALA A 37 18.99 4.50 -0.35
C ALA A 37 20.44 5.00 -0.21
N ARG A 38 21.21 4.99 -1.30
CA ARG A 38 22.59 5.49 -1.34
C ARG A 38 22.68 7.00 -1.55
N SER A 39 21.80 7.57 -2.37
CA SER A 39 21.88 8.95 -2.82
C SER A 39 20.91 9.91 -2.10
N GLY A 40 19.96 9.40 -1.31
CA GLY A 40 18.87 10.19 -0.73
C GLY A 40 17.85 10.70 -1.75
N PHE A 41 17.94 10.26 -3.01
CA PHE A 41 17.11 10.72 -4.12
C PHE A 41 15.63 10.35 -3.90
N GLY A 42 14.71 11.31 -4.04
CA GLY A 42 13.26 11.04 -4.02
C GLY A 42 12.63 10.79 -2.63
N THR A 43 13.39 10.98 -1.56
CA THR A 43 12.95 10.84 -0.15
C THR A 43 11.82 11.80 0.25
N SER A 44 11.73 12.99 -0.36
CA SER A 44 10.70 14.00 -0.06
C SER A 44 9.46 13.92 -0.99
N GLY A 45 9.44 12.94 -1.91
CA GLY A 45 8.45 12.85 -2.97
C GLY A 45 8.61 13.94 -4.04
N PHE A 46 8.03 13.71 -5.22
CA PHE A 46 8.14 14.64 -6.34
C PHE A 46 6.87 15.47 -6.46
N PRO A 47 6.92 16.81 -6.33
CA PRO A 47 5.76 17.64 -6.65
C PRO A 47 5.51 17.57 -8.16
N MET A 48 4.44 16.91 -8.56
CA MET A 48 4.08 16.72 -9.96
C MET A 48 2.76 17.46 -10.25
N LYS A 49 2.80 18.42 -11.18
CA LYS A 49 1.59 19.07 -11.70
C LYS A 49 1.30 18.53 -13.09
N ILE A 50 0.20 17.80 -13.26
CA ILE A 50 -0.22 17.30 -14.57
C ILE A 50 -1.33 18.22 -15.09
N LYS A 51 -1.07 18.88 -16.22
CA LYS A 51 -2.09 19.65 -16.94
C LYS A 51 -2.87 18.69 -17.83
N THR A 52 -3.94 18.11 -17.30
CA THR A 52 -4.76 17.12 -18.03
C THR A 52 -5.46 17.73 -19.26
N SER A 53 -5.61 19.05 -19.30
CA SER A 53 -6.11 19.79 -20.47
C SER A 53 -5.11 19.92 -21.64
N THR A 54 -3.89 19.36 -21.54
CA THR A 54 -2.94 19.28 -22.67
C THR A 54 -2.82 17.86 -23.20
N VAL A 55 -2.55 17.71 -24.49
CA VAL A 55 -2.32 16.40 -25.14
C VAL A 55 -1.22 15.62 -24.43
N THR A 56 -0.16 16.30 -24.00
CA THR A 56 0.94 15.71 -23.23
C THR A 56 0.47 15.17 -21.87
N GLY A 57 -0.36 15.91 -21.13
CA GLY A 57 -0.92 15.45 -19.85
C GLY A 57 -1.91 14.28 -20.02
N PHE A 58 -2.71 14.30 -21.09
CA PHE A 58 -3.56 13.18 -21.43
C PHE A 58 -2.74 11.92 -21.78
N LEU A 59 -1.69 12.06 -22.59
CA LEU A 59 -0.82 10.95 -22.98
C LEU A 59 -0.06 10.35 -21.80
N THR A 60 0.39 11.16 -20.83
CA THR A 60 1.05 10.63 -19.62
C THR A 60 0.07 9.83 -18.77
N LEU A 61 -1.15 10.33 -18.54
CA LEU A 61 -2.20 9.58 -17.84
C LEU A 61 -2.58 8.30 -18.60
N ARG A 62 -2.68 8.36 -19.93
CA ARG A 62 -2.94 7.20 -20.77
C ARG A 62 -1.83 6.16 -20.68
N ALA A 63 -0.56 6.58 -20.66
CA ALA A 63 0.58 5.67 -20.48
C ALA A 63 0.54 4.97 -19.12
N ILE A 64 0.24 5.71 -18.03
CA ILE A 64 0.05 5.13 -16.70
C ILE A 64 -1.13 4.14 -16.71
N ALA A 65 -2.25 4.48 -17.36
CA ALA A 65 -3.39 3.59 -17.50
C ALA A 65 -3.05 2.31 -18.28
N CYS A 66 -2.22 2.39 -19.32
CA CYS A 66 -1.75 1.21 -20.06
C CYS A 66 -0.87 0.28 -19.22
N LEU A 67 -0.22 0.78 -18.17
CA LEU A 67 0.53 -0.04 -17.20
C LEU A 67 -0.39 -0.88 -16.29
N ARG A 68 -1.71 -0.67 -16.33
CA ARG A 68 -2.70 -1.46 -15.56
C ARG A 68 -2.57 -2.97 -15.79
N SER A 69 -2.31 -3.41 -17.02
CA SER A 69 -2.15 -4.85 -17.33
C SER A 69 -0.90 -5.45 -16.70
N ARG A 70 0.09 -4.62 -16.35
CA ARG A 70 1.31 -5.03 -15.65
C ARG A 70 1.17 -5.00 -14.13
N ARG A 71 0.01 -4.59 -13.60
CA ARG A 71 -0.25 -4.54 -12.15
C ARG A 71 0.05 -5.87 -11.42
N PRO A 72 -0.28 -7.06 -11.96
CA PRO A 72 0.09 -8.34 -11.32
C PRO A 72 1.60 -8.64 -11.31
N ARG A 73 2.40 -7.88 -12.07
CA ARG A 73 3.86 -8.02 -12.13
C ARG A 73 4.56 -6.82 -11.50
N SER A 74 3.84 -5.93 -10.83
CA SER A 74 4.43 -4.77 -10.20
C SER A 74 5.08 -5.16 -8.87
N TYR A 75 6.08 -4.39 -8.46
CA TYR A 75 6.76 -4.60 -7.18
C TYR A 75 5.79 -4.62 -6.00
N ARG A 76 4.83 -3.68 -6.00
CA ARG A 76 3.81 -3.61 -4.95
C ARG A 76 2.94 -4.85 -4.87
N TYR A 77 2.54 -5.40 -6.02
CA TYR A 77 1.75 -6.63 -6.03
C TYR A 77 2.51 -7.79 -5.39
N VAL A 78 3.79 -7.98 -5.75
CA VAL A 78 4.61 -9.07 -5.18
C VAL A 78 4.73 -8.94 -3.66
N ILE A 79 4.99 -7.72 -3.16
CA ILE A 79 5.10 -7.47 -1.72
C ILE A 79 3.76 -7.67 -1.01
N GLU A 80 2.67 -7.16 -1.56
CA GLU A 80 1.34 -7.31 -0.97
C GLU A 80 0.90 -8.79 -0.97
N GLN A 81 1.14 -9.54 -2.05
CA GLN A 81 0.84 -10.97 -2.10
C GLN A 81 1.62 -11.77 -1.06
N SER A 82 2.93 -11.53 -0.93
CA SER A 82 3.74 -12.20 0.10
C SER A 82 3.20 -11.96 1.51
N LYS A 83 2.67 -10.76 1.79
CA LYS A 83 2.05 -10.45 3.09
C LYS A 83 0.71 -11.16 3.28
N ILE A 84 -0.11 -11.24 2.22
CA ILE A 84 -1.38 -11.96 2.24
C ILE A 84 -1.14 -13.45 2.45
N GLU A 85 -0.20 -14.05 1.73
CA GLU A 85 0.18 -15.45 1.87
C GLU A 85 0.64 -15.76 3.30
N ASN A 86 1.55 -14.95 3.86
CA ASN A 86 1.98 -15.10 5.25
C ASN A 86 0.82 -14.98 6.26
N TRP A 87 -0.12 -14.05 6.05
CA TRP A 87 -1.31 -13.92 6.90
C TRP A 87 -2.21 -15.15 6.81
N LEU A 88 -2.45 -15.67 5.60
CA LEU A 88 -3.25 -16.88 5.38
C LEU A 88 -2.61 -18.10 6.04
N ASP A 89 -1.28 -18.26 5.93
CA ASP A 89 -0.56 -19.34 6.58
C ASP A 89 -0.72 -19.31 8.10
N GLN A 90 -0.65 -18.12 8.71
CA GLN A 90 -0.88 -17.94 10.15
C GLN A 90 -2.33 -18.18 10.55
N LEU A 91 -3.29 -17.75 9.73
CA LEU A 91 -4.71 -18.01 9.95
C LEU A 91 -4.99 -19.52 9.92
N LEU A 92 -4.44 -20.25 8.94
CA LEU A 92 -4.59 -21.70 8.85
C LEU A 92 -3.90 -22.42 10.01
N ALA A 93 -2.74 -21.94 10.46
CA ALA A 93 -2.06 -22.48 11.63
C ALA A 93 -2.86 -22.24 12.92
N ALA A 94 -3.45 -21.05 13.09
CA ALA A 94 -4.35 -20.73 14.18
C ALA A 94 -5.60 -21.62 14.16
N ALA A 95 -6.22 -21.82 12.98
CA ALA A 95 -7.42 -22.64 12.82
C ALA A 95 -7.22 -24.11 13.21
N ARG A 96 -5.99 -24.63 13.09
CA ARG A 96 -5.64 -25.98 13.56
C ARG A 96 -5.54 -26.08 15.08
N ARG A 97 -5.31 -24.97 15.78
CA ARG A 97 -5.22 -24.89 17.25
C ARG A 97 -6.58 -24.56 17.87
N ASP A 98 -7.20 -23.49 17.38
CA ASP A 98 -8.47 -22.95 17.87
C ASP A 98 -9.17 -22.16 16.76
N TYR A 99 -10.46 -22.45 16.57
CA TYR A 99 -11.29 -21.75 15.60
C TYR A 99 -11.50 -20.27 15.98
N ASP A 100 -11.69 -19.96 17.27
CA ASP A 100 -11.93 -18.60 17.71
C ASP A 100 -10.67 -17.72 17.55
N LEU A 101 -9.50 -18.31 17.74
CA LEU A 101 -8.22 -17.66 17.44
C LEU A 101 -8.12 -17.32 15.95
N ALA A 102 -8.49 -18.24 15.07
CA ALA A 102 -8.47 -18.01 13.62
C ALA A 102 -9.43 -16.88 13.18
N LEU A 103 -10.60 -16.78 13.81
CA LEU A 103 -11.53 -15.67 13.57
C LEU A 103 -10.92 -14.32 13.96
N GLU A 104 -10.22 -14.24 15.10
CA GLU A 104 -9.54 -13.00 15.49
C GLU A 104 -8.36 -12.67 14.57
N VAL A 105 -7.57 -13.66 14.12
CA VAL A 105 -6.53 -13.47 13.10
C VAL A 105 -7.12 -12.95 11.80
N ALA A 106 -8.29 -13.45 11.40
CA ALA A 106 -9.01 -12.94 10.23
C ALA A 106 -9.46 -11.49 10.43
N ALA A 107 -9.96 -11.14 11.61
CA ALA A 107 -10.39 -9.78 11.96
C ALA A 107 -9.23 -8.78 11.96
N CYS A 108 -8.01 -9.19 12.29
CA CYS A 108 -6.82 -8.32 12.23
C CYS A 108 -6.59 -7.68 10.85
N ALA A 109 -7.06 -8.30 9.76
CA ALA A 109 -6.95 -7.72 8.42
C ALA A 109 -7.68 -6.36 8.29
N SER A 110 -8.68 -6.07 9.15
CA SER A 110 -9.37 -4.77 9.16
C SER A 110 -8.49 -3.61 9.65
N LEU A 111 -7.32 -3.90 10.24
CA LEU A 111 -6.38 -2.87 10.69
C LEU A 111 -5.74 -2.12 9.52
N VAL A 112 -5.56 -2.77 8.37
CA VAL A 112 -4.90 -2.17 7.21
C VAL A 112 -5.85 -1.17 6.55
N LYS A 113 -5.49 0.13 6.57
CA LYS A 113 -6.36 1.22 6.09
C LYS A 113 -5.62 2.32 5.35
N GLY A 114 -6.37 2.99 4.48
CA GLY A 114 -5.94 4.23 3.81
C GLY A 114 -4.92 4.01 2.69
N TYR A 115 -4.19 5.08 2.37
CA TYR A 115 -3.17 5.14 1.32
C TYR A 115 -1.95 5.91 1.81
N GLY A 116 -0.82 5.76 1.11
CA GLY A 116 0.42 6.50 1.41
C GLY A 116 0.94 6.25 2.84
N PRO A 117 1.24 7.31 3.62
CA PRO A 117 1.75 7.19 4.99
C PRO A 117 0.83 6.41 5.95
N THR A 118 -0.48 6.64 5.88
CA THR A 118 -1.48 5.94 6.73
C THR A 118 -1.48 4.44 6.47
N HIS A 119 -1.39 4.05 5.19
CA HIS A 119 -1.28 2.65 4.81
C HIS A 119 0.01 2.00 5.33
N ARG A 120 1.14 2.72 5.27
CA ARG A 120 2.41 2.20 5.82
C ARG A 120 2.34 1.96 7.32
N ARG A 121 1.80 2.93 8.08
CA ARG A 121 1.65 2.80 9.53
C ARG A 121 0.72 1.64 9.90
N SER A 122 -0.47 1.61 9.32
CA SER A 122 -1.46 0.55 9.60
C SER A 122 -0.96 -0.84 9.20
N THR A 123 -0.25 -0.95 8.07
CA THR A 123 0.38 -2.22 7.66
C THR A 123 1.47 -2.66 8.65
N SER A 124 2.27 -1.72 9.16
CA SER A 124 3.31 -2.04 10.15
C SER A 124 2.70 -2.52 11.47
N GLN A 125 1.63 -1.87 11.94
CA GLN A 125 0.91 -2.31 13.14
C GLN A 125 0.29 -3.69 12.94
N PHE A 126 -0.36 -3.93 11.79
CA PHE A 126 -0.89 -5.24 11.43
C PHE A 126 0.18 -6.35 11.47
N GLN A 127 1.36 -6.08 10.90
CA GLN A 127 2.47 -7.03 10.95
C GLN A 127 2.95 -7.30 12.38
N ALA A 128 3.07 -6.26 13.22
CA ALA A 128 3.46 -6.41 14.61
C ALA A 128 2.45 -7.20 15.45
N VAL A 129 1.15 -7.10 15.14
CA VAL A 129 0.10 -7.93 15.76
C VAL A 129 0.18 -9.38 15.26
N LEU A 130 0.39 -9.58 13.95
CA LEU A 130 0.53 -10.91 13.36
C LEU A 130 1.70 -11.69 13.95
N GLU A 131 2.86 -11.06 14.15
CA GLU A 131 4.04 -11.72 14.73
C GLU A 131 3.78 -12.29 16.14
N GLN A 132 2.78 -11.79 16.86
CA GLN A 132 2.41 -12.27 18.20
C GLN A 132 1.44 -13.45 18.17
N VAL A 133 0.73 -13.68 17.06
CA VAL A 133 -0.30 -14.75 16.91
C VAL A 133 0.16 -16.13 17.38
N PRO A 134 1.40 -16.59 17.13
CA PRO A 134 1.84 -17.91 17.58
C PRO A 134 1.90 -18.06 19.11
N GLN A 135 2.02 -16.96 19.86
CA GLN A 135 2.30 -16.95 21.29
C GLN A 135 1.14 -16.46 22.17
N VAL A 136 0.07 -15.93 21.57
CA VAL A 136 -1.04 -15.31 22.30
C VAL A 136 -2.34 -16.10 22.18
N ASP A 137 -3.19 -15.96 23.20
CA ASP A 137 -4.55 -16.48 23.21
C ASP A 137 -5.53 -15.50 22.55
N THR A 138 -6.74 -15.99 22.25
CA THR A 138 -7.80 -15.24 21.54
C THR A 138 -8.17 -13.92 22.22
N SER A 139 -8.26 -13.90 23.56
CA SER A 139 -8.60 -12.68 24.33
C SER A 139 -7.52 -11.61 24.20
N THR A 140 -6.25 -12.00 24.37
CA THR A 140 -5.10 -11.10 24.22
C THR A 140 -4.99 -10.57 22.80
N LEU A 141 -5.22 -11.40 21.78
CA LEU A 141 -5.20 -10.95 20.39
C LEU A 141 -6.29 -9.91 20.11
N ARG A 142 -7.48 -10.09 20.68
CA ARG A 142 -8.60 -9.13 20.57
C ARG A 142 -8.24 -7.78 21.20
N GLU A 143 -7.59 -7.77 22.36
CA GLU A 143 -7.12 -6.55 23.02
C GLU A 143 -6.06 -5.83 22.18
N LEU A 144 -5.06 -6.56 21.67
CA LEU A 144 -4.03 -6.01 20.79
C LEU A 144 -4.62 -5.40 19.52
N ARG A 145 -5.60 -6.08 18.91
CA ARG A 145 -6.32 -5.57 17.75
C ARG A 145 -7.10 -4.29 18.07
N ALA A 146 -7.79 -4.24 19.21
CA ALA A 146 -8.53 -3.05 19.63
C ALA A 146 -7.59 -1.86 19.88
N ALA A 147 -6.46 -2.08 20.56
CA ALA A 147 -5.44 -1.06 20.80
C ALA A 147 -4.84 -0.53 19.49
N ALA A 148 -4.44 -1.42 18.57
CA ALA A 148 -3.90 -1.04 17.27
C ALA A 148 -4.93 -0.29 16.40
N GLY A 149 -6.21 -0.68 16.49
CA GLY A 149 -7.30 -0.02 15.78
C GLY A 149 -7.57 1.41 16.26
N ALA A 150 -7.45 1.66 17.56
CA ALA A 150 -7.63 2.99 18.16
C ALA A 150 -6.51 3.97 17.78
N GLU A 151 -5.28 3.49 17.61
CA GLU A 151 -4.13 4.32 17.25
C GLU A 151 -4.12 4.76 15.76
N SER A 152 -4.94 4.08 14.95
CA SER A 152 -5.09 4.28 13.51
C SER A 152 -6.30 5.13 13.10
N ALA A 153 -7.17 5.51 14.04
CA ALA A 153 -8.33 6.40 13.85
C ALA A 153 -7.94 7.86 14.13
#